data_AF-A0A524AWD5-F1
#
_entry.id   AF-A0A524AWD5-F1
#
_cell.length_a   1.000
_cell.length_b   1.000
_cell.length_c   1.000
_cell.angle_alpha   90.00
_cell.angle_beta   90.00
_cell.angle_gamma   90.00
#
_symmetry.space_group_name_H-M   'P 1'
#
loop_
_entity.id
_entity.type
_entity.pdbx_description
1 polymer ?
#
loop_
_entity_poly.entity_id
_entity_poly.type
_entity_poly.pdbx_seq_one_letter_code
_entity_poly.pdbx_strand_id
1 'polypeptide(L)'
;MQLLIDWYLPALSSEQHTQLQTIFDLLSDNALSTDQVFVHRDYHARNLMLLANNELGVIDFQDAVIGSNTYDLVSLLKDAYFELESSKVQALLAYFHKQAKLTISFNDFEKQFDLMGLQRHLKILGIFKRLSIRDGKHQYLADIPLVAKYALAIANKYPELKSLSSILTLANQ
;
A
#
# COMPACT_ATOMS: atom_id res chain seq x y z
N MET A 1 9.90 -3.06 6.12
CA MET A 1 8.58 -3.63 6.49
C MET A 1 8.60 -4.34 7.85
N GLN A 2 9.58 -4.04 8.71
CA GLN A 2 9.75 -4.68 10.03
C GLN A 2 8.53 -4.57 10.94
N LEU A 3 7.79 -3.46 10.87
CA LEU A 3 6.56 -3.26 11.66
C LEU A 3 5.50 -4.36 11.43
N LEU A 4 5.44 -4.95 10.23
CA LEU A 4 4.54 -6.07 9.97
C LEU A 4 4.91 -7.26 10.87
N ILE A 5 6.19 -7.62 10.90
CA ILE A 5 6.71 -8.73 11.71
C ILE A 5 6.54 -8.42 13.19
N ASP A 6 7.04 -7.28 13.65
CA ASP A 6 7.10 -6.95 15.07
C ASP A 6 5.72 -6.85 15.73
N TRP A 7 4.71 -6.38 14.99
CA TRP A 7 3.41 -6.02 15.57
C TRP A 7 2.25 -6.85 15.03
N TYR A 8 2.26 -7.20 13.74
CA TYR A 8 1.14 -7.88 13.09
C TYR A 8 1.33 -9.41 12.99
N LEU A 9 2.58 -9.89 12.88
CA LEU A 9 2.94 -11.30 12.76
C LEU A 9 4.06 -11.67 13.76
N PRO A 10 3.83 -11.57 15.09
CA PRO A 10 4.90 -11.76 16.07
C PRO A 10 5.39 -13.20 16.23
N ALA A 11 4.66 -14.19 15.71
CA ALA A 11 4.92 -15.62 15.91
C ALA A 11 5.22 -16.35 14.59
N LEU A 12 6.31 -15.97 13.92
CA LEU A 12 6.74 -16.59 12.66
C LEU A 12 7.86 -17.61 12.88
N SER A 13 7.85 -18.69 12.08
CA SER A 13 8.97 -19.62 11.99
C SER A 13 10.13 -19.02 11.19
N SER A 14 11.34 -19.58 11.35
CA SER A 14 12.51 -19.15 10.56
C SER A 14 12.27 -19.26 9.05
N GLU A 15 11.54 -20.29 8.60
CA GLU A 15 11.18 -20.46 7.19
C GLU A 15 10.27 -19.33 6.71
N GLN A 16 9.25 -18.98 7.48
CA GLN A 16 8.31 -17.89 7.15
C GLN A 16 9.01 -16.53 7.12
N HIS A 17 9.97 -16.31 8.03
CA HIS A 17 10.83 -15.12 7.99
C HIS A 17 11.62 -15.03 6.68
N THR A 18 12.25 -16.11 6.24
CA THR A 18 12.99 -16.12 4.96
C THR A 18 12.05 -15.88 3.78
N GLN A 19 10.87 -16.51 3.76
CA GLN A 19 9.87 -16.29 2.71
C GLN A 19 9.40 -14.83 2.66
N LEU A 20 9.12 -14.20 3.81
CA LEU A 20 8.77 -12.77 3.87
C LEU A 20 9.92 -11.88 3.40
N GLN A 21 11.16 -12.20 3.75
CA GLN A 21 12.30 -11.39 3.33
C GLN A 21 12.41 -11.36 1.79
N THR A 22 12.28 -12.51 1.13
CA THR A 22 12.27 -12.58 -0.35
C THR A 22 11.15 -11.72 -0.95
N ILE A 23 9.96 -11.73 -0.35
CA ILE A 23 8.85 -10.87 -0.78
C ILE A 23 9.18 -9.40 -0.56
N PHE A 24 9.76 -9.06 0.59
CA PHE A 24 10.13 -7.69 0.91
C PHE A 24 11.18 -7.13 -0.05
N ASP A 25 12.14 -7.95 -0.46
CA ASP A 25 13.14 -7.58 -1.45
C ASP A 25 12.47 -7.33 -2.80
N LEU A 26 11.59 -8.24 -3.26
CA LEU A 26 10.80 -8.05 -4.47
C LEU A 26 9.98 -6.74 -4.48
N LEU A 27 9.31 -6.44 -3.37
CA LEU A 27 8.53 -5.21 -3.24
C LEU A 27 9.42 -3.96 -3.25
N SER A 28 10.60 -4.04 -2.64
CA SER A 28 11.58 -2.96 -2.63
C SER A 28 12.18 -2.72 -4.02
N ASP A 29 12.52 -3.80 -4.74
CA ASP A 29 13.01 -3.73 -6.12
C ASP A 29 11.97 -3.13 -7.06
N ASN A 30 10.69 -3.47 -6.90
CA ASN A 30 9.60 -2.83 -7.63
C ASN A 30 9.58 -1.31 -7.39
N ALA A 31 9.65 -0.88 -6.12
CA ALA A 31 9.63 0.54 -5.76
C ALA A 31 10.83 1.31 -6.33
N LEU A 32 12.00 0.68 -6.39
CA LEU A 32 13.24 1.29 -6.88
C LEU A 32 13.34 1.31 -8.40
N SER A 33 12.68 0.38 -9.09
CA SER A 33 12.74 0.25 -10.56
C SER A 33 11.74 1.13 -11.31
N THR A 34 10.71 1.64 -10.64
CA THR A 34 9.78 2.63 -11.23
C THR A 34 10.43 4.01 -11.34
N ASP A 35 9.82 4.92 -12.12
CA ASP A 35 10.26 6.32 -12.15
C ASP A 35 10.24 6.93 -10.75
N GLN A 36 11.32 7.61 -10.39
CA GLN A 36 11.49 8.25 -9.10
C GLN A 36 11.06 9.72 -9.19
N VAL A 37 10.04 10.09 -8.42
CA VAL A 37 9.40 11.40 -8.43
C VAL A 37 9.21 11.93 -7.02
N PHE A 38 8.76 13.17 -6.89
CA PHE A 38 8.27 13.69 -5.61
C PHE A 38 7.08 12.86 -5.13
N VAL A 39 7.15 12.39 -3.89
CA VAL A 39 6.12 11.60 -3.22
C VAL A 39 5.76 12.29 -1.91
N HIS A 40 4.49 12.68 -1.78
CA HIS A 40 3.93 13.28 -0.57
C HIS A 40 3.83 12.29 0.59
N ARG A 41 3.67 10.99 0.28
CA ARG A 41 3.52 9.84 1.20
C ARG A 41 2.17 9.70 1.89
N ASP A 42 1.52 10.82 2.16
CA ASP A 42 0.19 10.91 2.77
C ASP A 42 -0.82 11.61 1.84
N TYR A 43 -0.67 11.38 0.53
CA TYR A 43 -1.61 11.84 -0.50
C TYR A 43 -2.89 11.01 -0.49
N HIS A 44 -3.78 11.31 0.44
CA HIS A 44 -5.09 10.66 0.58
C HIS A 44 -6.19 11.68 0.87
N ALA A 45 -7.46 11.30 0.75
CA ALA A 45 -8.61 12.21 0.81
C ALA A 45 -8.63 13.14 2.04
N ARG A 46 -8.11 12.70 3.19
CA ARG A 46 -8.04 13.53 4.41
C ARG A 46 -7.03 14.69 4.37
N ASN A 47 -6.10 14.68 3.42
CA ASN A 47 -5.09 15.71 3.22
C ASN A 47 -5.37 16.55 1.95
N LEU A 48 -6.53 16.35 1.31
CA LEU A 48 -6.99 17.08 0.13
C LEU A 48 -8.19 17.97 0.50
N MET A 49 -8.01 19.28 0.46
CA MET A 49 -9.00 20.28 0.85
C MET A 49 -9.65 20.90 -0.38
N LEU A 50 -10.99 20.88 -0.47
CA LEU A 50 -11.70 21.64 -1.49
C LEU A 50 -11.72 23.12 -1.07
N LEU A 51 -11.04 23.96 -1.84
CA LEU A 51 -10.95 25.39 -1.60
C LEU A 51 -12.18 26.13 -2.14
N ALA A 52 -12.37 27.38 -1.70
CA ALA A 52 -13.52 28.19 -2.11
C ALA A 52 -13.59 28.46 -3.63
N ASN A 53 -12.47 28.34 -4.34
CA ASN A 53 -12.38 28.47 -5.80
C ASN A 53 -12.55 27.13 -6.55
N ASN A 54 -13.00 26.07 -5.87
CA ASN A 54 -13.10 24.69 -6.38
C ASN A 54 -11.76 24.04 -6.77
N GLU A 55 -10.62 24.60 -6.35
CA GLU A 55 -9.31 23.95 -6.48
C GLU A 55 -9.04 23.03 -5.28
N LEU A 56 -8.05 22.14 -5.44
CA LEU A 56 -7.58 21.27 -4.36
C LEU A 56 -6.36 21.88 -3.68
N GLY A 57 -6.50 22.16 -2.39
CA GLY A 57 -5.38 22.43 -1.49
C GLY A 57 -4.81 21.11 -0.96
N VAL A 58 -3.49 21.00 -0.91
CA VAL A 58 -2.78 19.83 -0.39
C VAL A 58 -2.00 20.23 0.86
N ILE A 59 -2.16 19.48 1.94
CA ILE A 59 -1.51 19.74 3.24
C ILE A 59 -0.73 18.50 3.71
N ASP A 60 0.12 18.66 4.72
CA ASP A 60 0.86 17.55 5.37
C ASP A 60 2.03 16.98 4.52
N PHE A 61 2.66 17.83 3.70
CA PHE A 61 3.75 17.45 2.77
C PHE A 61 5.17 17.53 3.37
N GLN A 62 5.32 17.78 4.67
CA GLN A 62 6.64 17.96 5.30
C GLN A 62 7.52 16.69 5.32
N ASP A 63 6.89 15.51 5.26
CA ASP A 63 7.58 14.22 5.24
C ASP A 63 7.88 13.71 3.83
N ALA A 64 7.65 14.55 2.80
CA ALA A 64 7.81 14.18 1.40
C ALA A 64 9.23 13.73 1.05
N VAL A 65 9.32 12.82 0.10
CA VAL A 65 10.57 12.17 -0.33
C VAL A 65 10.61 12.02 -1.85
N ILE A 66 11.74 11.55 -2.37
CA ILE A 66 11.79 10.96 -3.70
C ILE A 66 11.45 9.47 -3.60
N GLY A 67 10.54 9.00 -4.44
CA GLY A 67 10.12 7.60 -4.46
C GLY A 67 9.33 7.24 -5.73
N SER A 68 8.77 6.03 -5.73
CA SER A 68 8.01 5.51 -6.87
C SER A 68 6.85 6.42 -7.30
N ASN A 69 6.72 6.63 -8.61
CA ASN A 69 5.59 7.32 -9.25
C ASN A 69 4.21 6.67 -9.00
N THR A 70 4.17 5.46 -8.44
CA THR A 70 2.92 4.79 -8.05
C THR A 70 2.51 5.06 -6.60
N TYR A 71 3.40 5.58 -5.75
CA TYR A 71 3.19 5.63 -4.29
C TYR A 71 1.97 6.47 -3.90
N ASP A 72 1.91 7.72 -4.35
CA ASP A 72 0.81 8.64 -4.03
C ASP A 72 -0.49 8.24 -4.75
N LEU A 73 -0.38 7.58 -5.91
CA LEU A 73 -1.55 7.05 -6.62
C LEU A 73 -2.19 5.90 -5.83
N VAL A 74 -1.37 5.02 -5.26
CA VAL A 74 -1.81 3.94 -4.37
C VAL A 74 -2.46 4.52 -3.11
N SER A 75 -1.85 5.52 -2.46
CA SER A 75 -2.42 6.10 -1.23
C SER A 75 -3.79 6.73 -1.46
N LEU A 76 -4.03 7.24 -2.66
CA LEU A 76 -5.33 7.80 -3.06
C LEU A 76 -6.36 6.72 -3.45
N LEU A 77 -5.97 5.75 -4.29
CA LEU A 77 -6.91 4.79 -4.89
C LEU A 77 -7.16 3.54 -4.04
N LYS A 78 -6.27 3.24 -3.08
CA LYS A 78 -6.34 2.10 -2.17
C LYS A 78 -6.18 2.55 -0.72
N ASP A 79 -6.90 3.63 -0.37
CA ASP A 79 -6.89 4.19 0.97
C ASP A 79 -7.38 3.16 2.01
N ALA A 80 -6.81 3.23 3.22
CA ALA A 80 -7.15 2.34 4.33
C ALA A 80 -8.53 2.64 4.94
N TYR A 81 -9.12 3.80 4.65
CA TYR A 81 -10.35 4.28 5.29
C TYR A 81 -11.57 4.27 4.35
N PHE A 82 -11.35 4.08 3.06
CA PHE A 82 -12.42 4.13 2.07
C PHE A 82 -12.15 3.19 0.90
N GLU A 83 -13.04 2.22 0.71
CA GLU A 83 -12.94 1.25 -0.38
C GLU A 83 -13.58 1.78 -1.67
N LEU A 84 -12.77 1.91 -2.72
CA LEU A 84 -13.26 2.11 -4.08
C LEU A 84 -13.58 0.77 -4.74
N GLU A 85 -14.68 0.76 -5.51
CA GLU A 85 -15.04 -0.33 -6.42
C GLU A 85 -13.87 -0.66 -7.36
N SER A 86 -13.60 -1.94 -7.58
CA SER A 86 -12.48 -2.39 -8.43
C SER A 86 -12.54 -1.80 -9.84
N SER A 87 -13.74 -1.64 -10.42
CA SER A 87 -13.93 -1.03 -11.74
C SER A 87 -13.53 0.46 -11.76
N LYS A 88 -13.78 1.19 -10.67
CA LYS A 88 -13.36 2.60 -10.53
C LYS A 88 -11.85 2.72 -10.39
N VAL A 89 -11.23 1.83 -9.60
CA VAL A 89 -9.76 1.78 -9.47
C VAL A 89 -9.13 1.55 -10.85
N GLN A 90 -9.62 0.56 -11.60
CA GLN A 90 -9.13 0.26 -12.94
C GLN A 90 -9.27 1.44 -13.90
N ALA A 91 -10.44 2.09 -13.92
CA ALA A 91 -10.67 3.26 -14.77
C ALA A 91 -9.74 4.43 -14.42
N LEU A 92 -9.53 4.70 -13.13
CA LEU A 92 -8.65 5.78 -12.65
C LEU A 92 -7.17 5.46 -12.90
N LEU A 93 -6.77 4.20 -12.75
CA LEU A 93 -5.41 3.76 -13.06
C LEU A 93 -5.10 3.90 -14.55
N ALA A 94 -6.03 3.50 -15.43
CA ALA A 94 -5.92 3.67 -16.87
C ALA A 94 -5.91 5.15 -17.27
N TYR A 95 -6.75 5.97 -16.62
CA TYR A 95 -6.72 7.42 -16.78
C TYR A 95 -5.35 8.00 -16.43
N PHE A 96 -4.79 7.64 -15.27
CA PHE A 96 -3.49 8.12 -14.84
C PHE A 96 -2.39 7.69 -15.82
N HIS A 97 -2.34 6.42 -16.22
CA HIS A 97 -1.35 5.89 -17.17
C HIS A 97 -1.31 6.72 -18.46
N LYS A 98 -2.48 7.05 -19.01
CA LYS A 98 -2.62 7.89 -20.21
C LYS A 98 -2.20 9.34 -19.96
N GLN A 99 -2.63 9.96 -18.87
CA GLN A 99 -2.35 11.38 -18.59
C GLN A 99 -0.88 11.62 -18.23
N ALA A 100 -0.27 10.70 -17.50
CA ALA A 100 1.15 10.72 -17.17
C ALA A 100 2.04 10.36 -18.38
N LYS A 101 1.45 9.94 -19.51
CA LYS A 101 2.14 9.58 -20.75
C LYS A 101 3.23 8.52 -20.52
N LEU A 102 2.91 7.52 -19.70
CA LEU A 102 3.85 6.45 -19.37
C LEU A 102 4.15 5.60 -20.62
N THR A 103 5.42 5.25 -20.80
CA THR A 103 5.89 4.48 -21.96
C THR A 103 5.77 2.97 -21.75
N ILE A 104 5.75 2.52 -20.49
CA ILE A 104 5.54 1.12 -20.12
C ILE A 104 4.11 0.68 -20.47
N SER A 105 3.90 -0.62 -20.67
CA SER A 105 2.57 -1.14 -20.94
C SER A 105 1.64 -0.93 -19.74
N PHE A 106 0.33 -0.83 -19.98
CA PHE A 106 -0.64 -0.68 -18.89
C PHE A 106 -0.59 -1.86 -17.91
N ASN A 107 -0.36 -3.09 -18.40
CA ASN A 107 -0.27 -4.28 -17.54
C ASN A 107 0.98 -4.24 -16.64
N ASP A 108 2.11 -3.78 -17.16
CA ASP A 108 3.33 -3.64 -16.36
C ASP A 108 3.17 -2.54 -15.31
N PHE A 109 2.54 -1.42 -15.68
CA PHE A 109 2.20 -0.35 -14.75
C PHE A 109 1.22 -0.81 -13.67
N GLU A 110 0.20 -1.59 -14.04
CA GLU A 110 -0.74 -2.17 -13.09
C GLU A 110 -0.01 -3.08 -12.09
N LYS A 111 0.92 -3.91 -12.56
CA LYS A 111 1.75 -4.72 -11.66
C LYS A 111 2.60 -3.86 -10.73
N GLN A 112 3.21 -2.79 -11.22
CA GLN A 112 3.96 -1.85 -10.38
C GLN A 112 3.10 -1.21 -9.30
N PHE A 113 1.89 -0.79 -9.67
CA PHE A 113 0.89 -0.22 -8.77
C PHE A 113 0.43 -1.23 -7.71
N ASP A 114 0.13 -2.47 -8.11
CA ASP A 114 -0.31 -3.52 -7.19
C ASP A 114 0.77 -3.89 -6.16
N LEU A 115 2.02 -4.03 -6.61
CA LEU A 115 3.14 -4.33 -5.72
C LEU A 115 3.44 -3.15 -4.78
N MET A 116 3.35 -1.91 -5.25
CA MET A 116 3.46 -0.74 -4.38
C MET A 116 2.33 -0.69 -3.34
N GLY A 117 1.09 -1.00 -3.78
CA GLY A 117 -0.07 -1.21 -2.92
C GLY A 117 0.21 -2.18 -1.79
N LEU A 118 0.67 -3.37 -2.16
CA LEU A 118 1.00 -4.41 -1.20
C LEU A 118 2.07 -3.95 -0.19
N GLN A 119 3.16 -3.36 -0.66
CA GLN A 119 4.22 -2.83 0.22
C GLN A 119 3.67 -1.83 1.24
N ARG A 120 2.82 -0.89 0.78
CA ARG A 120 2.18 0.11 1.64
C ARG A 120 1.23 -0.54 2.64
N HIS A 121 0.34 -1.44 2.20
CA HIS A 121 -0.64 -2.09 3.08
C HIS A 121 0.02 -2.97 4.14
N LEU A 122 1.06 -3.72 3.79
CA LEU A 122 1.83 -4.51 4.78
C LEU A 122 2.43 -3.62 5.86
N LYS A 123 2.97 -2.44 5.49
CA LYS A 123 3.46 -1.46 6.47
C LYS A 123 2.32 -0.92 7.34
N ILE A 124 1.15 -0.63 6.76
CA ILE A 124 -0.01 -0.11 7.47
C ILE A 124 -0.54 -1.12 8.49
N LEU A 125 -0.63 -2.41 8.15
CA LEU A 125 -1.05 -3.48 9.08
C LEU A 125 -0.22 -3.45 10.37
N GLY A 126 1.11 -3.39 10.23
CA GLY A 126 2.02 -3.24 11.37
C GLY A 126 1.82 -1.93 12.15
N ILE A 127 1.64 -0.81 11.45
CA ILE A 127 1.41 0.50 12.08
C ILE A 127 0.13 0.49 12.91
N PHE A 128 -1.00 0.02 12.36
CA PHE A 128 -2.30 0.03 13.06
C PHE A 128 -2.26 -0.86 14.30
N LYS A 129 -1.66 -2.05 14.20
CA LYS A 129 -1.51 -2.94 15.35
C LYS A 129 -0.61 -2.33 16.42
N ARG A 130 0.50 -1.68 16.04
CA ARG A 130 1.36 -0.91 16.96
C ARG A 130 0.60 0.23 17.65
N LEU A 131 -0.09 1.06 16.88
CA LEU A 131 -0.86 2.20 17.40
C LEU A 131 -1.90 1.75 18.43
N SER A 132 -2.56 0.60 18.19
CA SER A 132 -3.49 0.03 19.16
C SER A 132 -2.80 -0.50 20.42
N ILE A 133 -1.77 -1.34 20.28
CA ILE A 133 -1.13 -2.03 21.43
C ILE A 133 -0.31 -1.06 22.28
N ARG A 134 0.51 -0.22 21.64
CA ARG A 134 1.48 0.65 22.31
C ARG A 134 0.85 1.98 22.72
N ASP A 135 0.04 2.57 21.84
CA ASP A 135 -0.43 3.96 21.98
C ASP A 135 -1.91 4.06 22.39
N GLY A 136 -2.59 2.94 22.63
CA GLY A 136 -4.00 2.89 23.05
C GLY A 136 -5.01 3.37 22.00
N LYS A 137 -4.58 3.54 20.74
CA LYS A 137 -5.41 4.04 19.65
C LYS A 137 -6.19 2.91 18.96
N HIS A 138 -7.11 2.31 19.71
CA HIS A 138 -7.87 1.13 19.28
C HIS A 138 -8.75 1.36 18.04
N GLN A 139 -9.10 2.61 17.71
CA GLN A 139 -9.92 2.92 16.53
C GLN A 139 -9.31 2.39 15.22
N TYR A 140 -7.98 2.31 15.11
CA TYR A 140 -7.30 1.81 13.91
C TYR A 140 -7.48 0.30 13.69
N LEU A 141 -7.94 -0.45 14.69
CA LEU A 141 -8.26 -1.87 14.50
C LEU A 141 -9.45 -2.05 13.55
N ALA A 142 -10.35 -1.07 13.47
CA ALA A 142 -11.51 -1.12 12.58
C ALA A 142 -11.11 -1.04 11.09
N ASP A 143 -9.93 -0.48 10.78
CA ASP A 143 -9.44 -0.32 9.41
C ASP A 143 -8.62 -1.55 8.92
N ILE A 144 -8.13 -2.38 9.85
CA ILE A 144 -7.33 -3.58 9.52
C ILE A 144 -8.02 -4.52 8.52
N PRO A 145 -9.33 -4.85 8.64
CA PRO A 145 -10.00 -5.75 7.70
C PRO A 145 -9.90 -5.30 6.25
N LEU A 146 -10.06 -4.00 5.98
CA LEU A 146 -9.95 -3.46 4.62
C LEU A 146 -8.51 -3.53 4.10
N VAL A 147 -7.53 -3.14 4.92
CA VAL A 147 -6.11 -3.20 4.55
C VAL A 147 -5.67 -4.65 4.30
N ALA A 148 -6.10 -5.59 5.13
CA ALA A 148 -5.82 -7.02 4.97
C ALA A 148 -6.49 -7.58 3.71
N LYS A 149 -7.73 -7.16 3.40
CA LYS A 149 -8.42 -7.51 2.15
C LYS A 149 -7.60 -7.10 0.93
N TYR A 150 -7.07 -5.88 0.89
CA TYR A 150 -6.20 -5.45 -0.20
C TYR A 150 -4.91 -6.26 -0.30
N ALA A 151 -4.22 -6.48 0.83
CA ALA A 151 -2.99 -7.27 0.83
C ALA A 151 -3.22 -8.70 0.34
N LEU A 152 -4.29 -9.37 0.81
CA LEU A 152 -4.65 -10.72 0.39
C LEU A 152 -5.06 -10.79 -1.09
N ALA A 153 -5.77 -9.77 -1.60
CA ALA A 153 -6.15 -9.72 -3.01
C ALA A 153 -4.92 -9.74 -3.92
N ILE A 154 -3.88 -8.96 -3.60
CA ILE A 154 -2.64 -8.93 -4.38
C ILE A 154 -1.82 -10.21 -4.16
N ALA A 155 -1.72 -10.70 -2.93
CA ALA A 155 -1.04 -11.97 -2.63
C ALA A 155 -1.62 -13.16 -3.41
N ASN A 156 -2.94 -13.17 -3.64
CA ASN A 156 -3.62 -14.21 -4.41
C ASN A 156 -3.56 -13.99 -5.94
N LYS A 157 -3.31 -12.75 -6.40
CA LYS A 157 -3.22 -12.40 -7.83
C LYS A 157 -1.91 -12.88 -8.45
N TYR A 158 -0.79 -12.78 -7.74
CA TYR A 158 0.55 -13.05 -8.28
C TYR A 158 1.16 -14.34 -7.71
N PRO A 159 1.55 -15.31 -8.56
CA PRO A 159 2.11 -16.59 -8.12
C PRO A 159 3.35 -16.46 -7.22
N GLU A 160 4.21 -15.47 -7.48
CA GLU A 160 5.41 -15.18 -6.68
C GLU A 160 5.09 -14.74 -5.24
N LEU A 161 3.84 -14.36 -4.95
CA LEU A 161 3.38 -13.94 -3.62
C LEU A 161 2.58 -15.03 -2.89
N LYS A 162 2.51 -16.25 -3.43
CA LYS A 162 1.67 -17.32 -2.89
C LYS A 162 1.92 -17.61 -1.40
N SER A 163 3.17 -17.57 -0.94
CA SER A 163 3.51 -17.78 0.48
C SER A 163 2.96 -16.69 1.38
N LEU A 164 2.83 -15.45 0.89
CA LEU A 164 2.32 -14.32 1.66
C LEU A 164 0.89 -14.53 2.11
N SER A 165 0.04 -15.08 1.24
CA SER A 165 -1.37 -15.34 1.54
C SER A 165 -1.49 -16.25 2.77
N SER A 166 -0.76 -17.38 2.77
CA SER A 166 -0.71 -18.30 3.91
C SER A 166 -0.20 -17.61 5.18
N ILE A 167 0.87 -16.83 5.08
CA ILE A 167 1.47 -16.13 6.24
C ILE A 167 0.51 -15.10 6.84
N LEU A 168 -0.20 -14.33 6.02
CA LEU A 168 -1.13 -13.30 6.50
C LEU A 168 -2.32 -13.89 7.27
N THR A 169 -2.71 -15.14 7.00
CA THR A 169 -3.79 -15.80 7.75
C THR A 169 -3.44 -16.11 9.21
N LEU A 170 -2.14 -16.16 9.54
CA LEU A 170 -1.66 -16.41 10.91
C LEU A 170 -1.96 -15.25 11.85
N ALA A 171 -2.16 -14.04 11.34
CA ALA A 171 -2.50 -12.87 12.17
C ALA A 171 -3.89 -12.95 12.83
N ASN A 172 -4.74 -13.87 12.36
CA ASN A 172 -6.09 -14.10 12.87
C ASN A 172 -6.19 -15.30 13.84
N GLN A 173 -5.05 -15.93 14.17
CA GLN A 173 -4.94 -17.02 15.15
C GLN A 173 -4.43 -16.48 16.49
#